data_AF-A0A962IPZ7-F1
#
_entry.id   AF-A0A962IPZ7-F1
#
_cell.length_a   1.000
_cell.length_b   1.000
_cell.length_c   1.000
_cell.angle_alpha   90.00
_cell.angle_beta   90.00
_cell.angle_gamma   90.00
#
_symmetry.space_group_name_H-M   'P 1'
#
loop_
_entity.id
_entity.type
_entity.pdbx_description
1 polymer ?
#
loop_
_entity_poly.entity_id
_entity_poly.type
_entity_poly.pdbx_seq_one_letter_code
_entity_poly.pdbx_strand_id
1 'polypeptide(L)' 'VLTGFARVEQFAGADQVFVPHAWMEAWVDGGWRGYDAALGGFGSGHIALAVGDGDPTRFYATLDLLTRLRVDTAEVASR' A
#
# COMPACT_ATOMS: atom_id res chain seq x y z
N VAL A 1 5.71 -2.01 -9.93
CA VAL A 1 5.75 -1.40 -8.58
C VAL A 1 4.46 -0.67 -8.32
N LEU A 2 3.82 -0.96 -7.20
CA LEU A 2 2.66 -0.20 -6.71
C LEU A 2 3.10 0.69 -5.57
N THR A 3 2.46 1.85 -5.46
CA THR A 3 2.68 2.82 -4.40
C THR A 3 1.34 3.27 -3.84
N GLY A 4 1.25 3.41 -2.52
CA GLY A 4 0.00 3.73 -1.85
C GLY A 4 0.13 3.64 -0.34
N PHE A 5 -0.92 3.16 0.33
CA PHE A 5 -0.92 2.93 1.78
C PHE A 5 -0.88 1.43 2.09
N ALA A 6 -0.18 1.05 3.15
CA ALA A 6 -0.28 -0.26 3.76
C ALA A 6 -0.62 -0.16 5.24
N ARG A 7 -1.55 -0.97 5.71
CA ARG A 7 -1.89 -1.09 7.13
C ARG A 7 -0.81 -1.87 7.87
N VAL A 8 -0.29 -1.29 8.94
CA VAL A 8 0.67 -1.93 9.85
C VAL A 8 0.16 -1.92 11.28
N GLU A 9 0.58 -2.90 12.06
CA GLU A 9 0.17 -3.01 13.46
C GLU A 9 0.72 -1.86 14.29
N GLN A 10 1.96 -1.43 14.04
CA GLN A 10 2.63 -0.35 14.77
C GLN A 10 3.60 0.43 13.87
N PHE A 11 3.58 1.76 13.99
CA PHE A 11 4.59 2.62 13.38
C PHE A 11 4.71 3.94 14.15
N ALA A 12 5.94 4.39 14.43
CA ALA A 12 6.22 5.66 15.10
C ALA A 12 5.40 5.92 16.39
N GLY A 13 5.10 4.87 17.16
CA GLY A 13 4.33 4.96 18.41
C GLY A 13 2.81 4.99 18.25
N ALA A 14 2.30 4.82 17.03
CA ALA A 14 0.87 4.67 16.77
C ALA A 14 0.53 3.23 16.35
N ASP A 15 -0.58 2.72 16.85
CA ASP A 15 -1.08 1.37 16.55
C ASP A 15 -2.10 1.40 15.39
N GLN A 16 -2.19 0.32 14.63
CA GLN A 16 -3.18 0.07 13.57
C GLN A 16 -3.25 1.18 12.50
N VAL A 17 -2.09 1.64 12.05
CA VAL A 17 -1.96 2.81 11.17
C VAL A 17 -1.71 2.44 9.71
N PHE A 18 -2.13 3.31 8.80
CA PHE A 18 -1.76 3.26 7.39
C PHE A 18 -0.50 4.09 7.15
N VAL A 19 0.52 3.48 6.56
CA VAL A 19 1.78 4.14 6.23
C VAL A 19 1.99 4.22 4.71
N PRO A 20 2.63 5.28 4.19
CA PRO A 20 3.12 5.31 2.81
C PRO A 20 3.98 4.08 2.54
N HIS A 21 3.65 3.33 1.48
CA HIS A 21 4.31 2.06 1.21
C HIS A 21 4.37 1.70 -0.27
N ALA A 22 5.28 0.78 -0.61
CA ALA A 22 5.43 0.23 -1.94
C ALA A 22 5.57 -1.30 -1.93
N TRP A 23 4.97 -1.94 -2.91
CA TRP A 23 4.97 -3.40 -3.09
C TRP A 23 4.97 -3.77 -4.58
N MET A 24 4.96 -5.07 -4.87
CA MET A 24 4.87 -5.59 -6.23
C MET A 24 3.57 -6.36 -6.44
N GLU A 25 3.03 -6.31 -7.65
CA GLU A 25 2.04 -7.27 -8.11
C GLU A 25 2.55 -7.94 -9.38
N ALA A 26 2.21 -9.22 -9.55
CA ALA A 26 2.54 -9.99 -10.73
C ALA A 26 1.34 -10.81 -11.19
N TRP A 27 1.24 -11.05 -12.49
CA TRP A 27 0.26 -11.96 -13.07
C TRP A 27 0.77 -13.39 -12.98
N VAL A 28 0.16 -14.21 -12.13
CA VAL A 28 0.58 -15.58 -11.84
C VAL A 28 -0.63 -16.51 -11.87
N ASP A 29 -0.51 -17.61 -12.61
CA ASP A 29 -1.56 -18.62 -12.82
C ASP A 29 -2.94 -18.04 -13.19
N GLY A 30 -2.96 -17.02 -14.05
CA GLY A 30 -4.21 -16.42 -14.54
C GLY A 30 -4.84 -15.38 -13.63
N GLY A 31 -4.10 -14.83 -12.66
CA GLY A 31 -4.59 -13.73 -11.83
C GLY A 31 -3.49 -12.80 -11.30
N TRP A 32 -3.87 -11.58 -10.93
CA TRP A 32 -2.99 -10.66 -10.21
C TRP A 32 -2.76 -11.14 -8.78
N ARG A 33 -1.50 -11.19 -8.36
CA ARG A 33 -1.08 -11.52 -6.99
C ARG A 33 -0.15 -10.43 -6.47
N GLY A 34 -0.45 -9.93 -5.28
CA GLY A 34 0.40 -8.98 -4.57
C GLY A 34 1.48 -9.67 -3.73
N TYR A 35 2.63 -9.01 -3.66
CA TYR A 35 3.83 -9.46 -2.95
C TYR A 35 4.43 -8.27 -2.21
N ASP A 36 4.52 -8.39 -0.90
CA ASP A 36 5.18 -7.43 -0.03
C ASP A 36 6.27 -8.13 0.78
N ALA A 37 7.52 -7.82 0.47
CA ALA A 37 8.67 -8.37 1.15
C ALA A 37 9.00 -7.65 2.46
N ALA A 38 8.46 -6.45 2.68
CA ALA A 38 8.70 -5.65 3.87
C ALA A 38 7.69 -5.95 4.98
N LEU A 39 6.42 -6.20 4.63
CA LEU A 39 5.32 -6.32 5.60
C LEU A 39 4.72 -7.74 5.68
N GLY A 40 5.57 -8.76 5.83
CA GLY A 40 5.12 -10.13 6.19
C GLY A 40 4.11 -10.81 5.24
N GLY A 41 3.77 -10.18 4.10
CA GLY A 41 2.77 -10.65 3.15
C GLY A 41 1.86 -9.54 2.60
N PHE A 42 0.98 -9.93 1.68
CA PHE A 42 0.04 -9.03 1.02
C PHE A 42 -1.41 -9.35 1.44
N GLY A 43 -2.25 -8.33 1.54
CA GLY A 43 -3.65 -8.48 1.93
C GLY A 43 -4.45 -7.20 1.79
N SER A 44 -5.71 -7.21 2.21
CA SER A 44 -6.67 -6.09 2.05
C SER A 44 -6.25 -4.76 2.70
N GLY A 45 -5.21 -4.77 3.54
CA GLY A 45 -4.60 -3.56 4.08
C GLY A 45 -3.77 -2.75 3.08
N HIS A 46 -3.57 -3.23 1.84
CA HIS A 46 -2.85 -2.51 0.79
C HIS A 46 -3.81 -1.74 -0.11
N ILE A 47 -3.69 -0.41 -0.09
CA ILE A 47 -4.52 0.51 -0.88
C ILE A 47 -3.64 1.15 -1.95
N ALA A 48 -3.74 0.66 -3.19
CA ALA A 48 -2.98 1.18 -4.32
C ALA A 48 -3.46 2.57 -4.74
N LEU A 49 -2.52 3.51 -4.94
CA LEU A 49 -2.82 4.83 -5.51
C LEU A 49 -2.18 5.02 -6.89
N ALA A 50 -1.03 4.39 -7.14
CA ALA A 50 -0.37 4.43 -8.44
C ALA A 50 0.36 3.11 -8.75
N VAL A 51 0.42 2.80 -10.05
CA VAL A 51 1.14 1.66 -10.62
C VAL A 51 2.21 2.17 -11.58
N GLY A 52 3.40 1.59 -11.51
CA GLY A 52 4.52 1.93 -12.38
C GLY A 52 5.45 0.75 -12.63
N ASP A 53 6.43 0.98 -13.50
CA ASP A 53 7.49 0.03 -13.88
C ASP A 53 8.68 0.03 -12.91
N GLY A 54 8.71 0.97 -11.96
CA GLY A 54 9.78 1.11 -10.97
C GLY A 54 10.68 2.32 -11.17
N ASP A 55 10.35 3.21 -12.12
CA ASP A 55 10.97 4.54 -12.18
C ASP A 55 10.81 5.28 -10.82
N PRO A 56 11.92 5.58 -10.12
CA PRO A 56 11.88 6.22 -8.81
C PRO A 56 11.28 7.63 -8.86
N THR A 57 11.28 8.30 -10.00
CA THR A 57 10.65 9.63 -10.16
C THR A 57 9.15 9.56 -9.93
N ARG A 58 8.51 8.49 -10.41
CA ARG A 58 7.07 8.27 -10.21
C ARG A 58 6.74 7.93 -8.76
N PHE A 59 7.64 7.25 -8.05
CA PHE A 59 7.49 6.96 -6.63
C PHE A 59 7.39 8.24 -5.79
N TYR A 60 8.28 9.22 -6.01
CA TYR A 60 8.26 10.48 -5.27
C TYR A 60 7.01 11.32 -5.55
N ALA A 61 6.52 11.35 -6.79
CA ALA A 61 5.27 12.03 -7.11
C ALA A 61 4.07 11.44 -6.35
N THR A 62 4.04 10.12 -6.13
CA THR A 62 3.00 9.49 -5.31
C THR A 62 3.15 9.83 -3.83
N LEU A 63 4.37 10.00 -3.30
CA LEU A 63 4.58 10.46 -1.93
C LEU A 63 3.99 11.87 -1.70
N ASP A 64 4.17 12.79 -2.65
CA ASP A 64 3.56 14.11 -2.57
C ASP A 64 2.03 14.05 -2.50
N LEU A 65 1.40 13.14 -3.24
CA LEU A 65 -0.04 12.87 -3.13
C LEU A 65 -0.39 12.29 -1.75
N LEU A 66 0.37 11.29 -1.29
CA LEU A 66 0.12 10.59 -0.02
C LEU A 66 0.14 11.55 1.17
N THR A 67 1.03 12.54 1.19
CA THR A 67 1.07 13.56 2.27
C THR A 67 -0.14 14.48 2.33
N ARG A 68 -0.97 14.52 1.28
CA ARG A 68 -2.19 15.35 1.19
C ARG A 68 -3.46 14.54 1.42
N LEU A 69 -3.33 13.22 1.57
CA LEU A 69 -4.45 12.33 1.82
C LEU A 69 -4.46 11.93 3.30
N ARG A 70 -5.67 11.77 3.84
CA ARG A 70 -5.88 11.21 5.17
C ARG A 70 -6.88 10.07 5.05
N VAL A 71 -6.53 8.93 5.64
CA VAL A 71 -7.52 7.88 5.91
C VAL A 71 -8.35 8.36 7.10
N ASP A 72 -9.63 8.65 6.86
CA ASP A 72 -10.54 9.14 7.90
C ASP A 72 -11.12 7.99 8.71
N THR A 73 -11.71 7.01 8.01
CA THR A 73 -12.29 5.80 8.61
C THR A 73 -11.93 4.56 7.79
N ALA A 74 -11.84 3.42 8.45
CA ALA A 74 -11.73 2.09 7.84
C ALA A 74 -12.55 1.11 8.68
N GLU A 75 -13.50 0.44 8.03
CA GLU A 75 -14.46 -0.43 8.71
C GLU A 75 -14.36 -1.85 8.16
N VAL A 76 -14.62 -2.83 9.02
CA VAL A 76 -14.81 -4.21 8.57
C VAL A 76 -16.17 -4.29 7.91
N ALA A 77 -16.21 -4.71 6.66
CA ALA A 77 -17.47 -4.93 5.95
C ALA A 77 -18.34 -5.93 6.74
N SER A 78 -19.54 -5.49 7.14
CA SER A 78 -20.57 -6.36 7.68
C SER A 78 -21.01 -7.35 6.59
N ARG A 79 -21.02 -8.64 6.92
CA ARG A 79 -21.46 -9.73 6.03
C ARG A 79 -22.96 -9.69 5.77
#